data_AF-A0A7H0IP49-F1
#
_entry.id   AF-A0A7H0IP49-F1
#
_cell.length_a   1.000
_cell.length_b   1.000
_cell.length_c   1.000
_cell.angle_alpha   90.00
_cell.angle_beta   90.00
_cell.angle_gamma   90.00
#
_symmetry.space_group_name_H-M   'P 1'
#
loop_
_entity.id
_entity.type
_entity.pdbx_description
1 polymer ?
#
loop_
_entity_poly.entity_id
_entity_poly.type
_entity_poly.pdbx_seq_one_letter_code
_entity_poly.pdbx_strand_id
1 'polypeptide(L)'
;MAVEAWHDYLTRQLRPVLEVLTARPVQHRKEGTPAAVPVPGTLEWTLPWPMDDGNGLVRVTVFTEIVPPPHGRRVRVVVAAVARGFLEDGGRLTLPRYWPTDPPPTPTPEVSTPDRELTWSMAAHLCRTLDGLPETLTEEPTGEAGFSLRPPETPL
;
A
#
# COMPACT_ATOMS: atom_id res chain seq x y z
N MET A 1 -21.51 -6.03 -3.80
CA MET A 1 -20.84 -4.94 -4.55
C MET A 1 -19.80 -5.64 -5.39
N ALA A 2 -19.78 -5.49 -6.71
CA ALA A 2 -18.82 -6.24 -7.54
C ALA A 2 -17.38 -5.94 -7.07
N VAL A 3 -16.54 -6.97 -6.99
CA VAL A 3 -15.12 -6.89 -6.60
C VAL A 3 -14.39 -5.73 -7.29
N GLU A 4 -14.73 -5.47 -8.55
CA GLU A 4 -14.23 -4.37 -9.38
C GLU A 4 -14.57 -2.97 -8.80
N ALA A 5 -15.79 -2.75 -8.33
CA ALA A 5 -16.19 -1.46 -7.76
C ALA A 5 -15.47 -1.16 -6.43
N TRP A 6 -15.11 -2.20 -5.67
CA TRP A 6 -14.29 -2.05 -4.48
C TRP A 6 -12.83 -1.79 -4.83
N HIS A 7 -12.28 -2.50 -5.83
CA HIS A 7 -10.94 -2.19 -6.33
C HIS A 7 -10.81 -0.75 -6.82
N ASP A 8 -11.83 -0.23 -7.50
CA ASP A 8 -11.90 1.18 -7.92
C ASP A 8 -11.97 2.12 -6.71
N TYR A 9 -12.72 1.76 -5.68
CA TYR A 9 -12.75 2.52 -4.42
C TYR A 9 -11.38 2.56 -3.77
N LEU A 10 -10.72 1.41 -3.60
CA LEU A 10 -9.39 1.32 -3.01
C LEU A 10 -8.39 2.16 -3.80
N THR A 11 -8.37 2.01 -5.12
CA THR A 11 -7.51 2.79 -6.02
C THR A 11 -7.70 4.29 -5.84
N ARG A 12 -8.96 4.77 -5.77
CA ARG A 12 -9.28 6.19 -5.54
C ARG A 12 -8.79 6.71 -4.19
N GLN A 13 -8.76 5.87 -3.15
CA GLN A 13 -8.25 6.26 -1.83
C GLN A 13 -6.72 6.19 -1.75
N LEU A 14 -6.11 5.18 -2.38
CA LEU A 14 -4.67 4.95 -2.36
C LEU A 14 -3.90 5.95 -3.22
N ARG A 15 -4.43 6.31 -4.39
CA ARG A 15 -3.72 7.14 -5.38
C ARG A 15 -3.26 8.48 -4.81
N PRO A 16 -4.09 9.30 -4.13
CA PRO A 16 -3.64 10.58 -3.56
C PRO A 16 -2.52 10.41 -2.53
N VAL A 17 -2.54 9.32 -1.76
CA VAL A 17 -1.52 9.05 -0.75
C VAL A 17 -0.22 8.62 -1.41
N LEU A 18 -0.30 7.76 -2.43
CA LEU A 18 0.86 7.36 -3.22
C LEU A 18 1.47 8.54 -3.96
N GLU A 19 0.65 9.46 -4.50
CA GLU A 19 1.12 10.72 -5.11
C GLU A 19 1.95 11.54 -4.13
N VAL A 20 1.49 11.71 -2.87
CA VAL A 20 2.25 12.43 -1.84
C VAL A 20 3.55 11.70 -1.48
N LEU A 21 3.54 10.37 -1.36
CA LEU A 21 4.72 9.59 -0.97
C LEU A 21 5.74 9.42 -2.10
N THR A 22 5.29 9.46 -3.34
CA THR A 22 6.13 9.38 -4.55
C THR A 22 6.57 10.75 -5.06
N ALA A 23 5.95 11.84 -4.60
CA ALA A 23 6.35 13.19 -4.94
C ALA A 23 7.82 13.42 -4.58
N ARG A 24 8.60 13.92 -5.55
CA ARG A 24 9.95 14.40 -5.25
C ARG A 24 9.83 15.62 -4.32
N PRO A 25 10.75 15.80 -3.35
CA PRO A 25 10.86 17.07 -2.65
C PRO A 25 10.92 18.18 -3.69
N VAL A 26 9.90 19.04 -3.72
CA VAL A 26 9.92 20.23 -4.56
C VAL A 26 11.14 21.00 -4.08
N GLN A 27 12.15 21.11 -4.94
CA GLN A 27 13.19 22.12 -4.77
C GLN A 27 12.49 23.46 -4.93
N HIS A 28 11.81 23.93 -3.88
CA HIS A 28 11.38 25.31 -3.80
C HIS A 28 12.66 26.12 -3.76
N ARG A 29 13.06 26.58 -4.94
CA ARG A 29 14.20 27.46 -5.19
C ARG A 29 13.83 28.87 -4.71
N LYS A 30 13.63 28.99 -3.39
CA LYS A 30 13.88 30.21 -2.62
C LYS A 30 15.02 29.83 -1.68
N GLU A 31 16.16 30.47 -1.87
CA GLU A 31 17.32 30.32 -0.99
C GLU A 31 16.86 30.32 0.48
N GLY A 32 17.14 29.21 1.18
CA GLY A 32 16.93 29.11 2.63
C GLY A 32 15.74 28.27 3.12
N THR A 33 14.85 27.76 2.27
CA THR A 33 13.83 26.78 2.73
C THR A 33 14.29 25.35 2.42
N PRO A 34 14.59 24.49 3.41
CA PRO A 34 14.92 23.11 3.13
C PRO A 34 13.75 22.45 2.39
N ALA A 35 14.06 21.78 1.28
CA ALA A 35 13.06 21.04 0.51
C ALA A 35 12.33 20.06 1.43
N ALA A 36 11.00 19.99 1.33
CA ALA A 36 10.20 19.04 2.11
C ALA A 36 10.54 17.62 1.63
N VAL A 37 11.58 17.02 2.21
CA VAL A 37 11.93 15.62 1.98
C VAL A 37 10.76 14.80 2.54
N PRO A 38 10.06 13.99 1.71
CA PRO A 38 8.95 13.21 2.24
C PRO A 38 9.51 12.27 3.30
N VAL A 39 9.00 12.37 4.52
CA VAL A 39 9.54 11.67 5.70
C VAL A 39 9.49 10.16 5.41
N PRO A 40 10.61 9.44 5.53
CA PRO A 40 10.59 7.98 5.45
C PRO A 40 9.69 7.44 6.57
N GLY A 41 8.86 6.46 6.26
CA GLY A 41 7.92 5.91 7.21
C GLY A 41 7.04 4.84 6.60
N THR A 42 6.27 4.19 7.46
CA THR A 42 5.31 3.14 7.10
C THR A 42 3.90 3.64 7.39
N LEU A 43 3.02 3.53 6.40
CA LEU A 43 1.59 3.81 6.52
C LEU A 43 0.81 2.51 6.35
N GLU A 44 -0.01 2.14 7.33
CA GLU A 44 -0.85 0.93 7.29
C GLU A 44 -2.33 1.30 7.43
N TRP A 45 -3.17 0.62 6.66
CA TRP A 45 -4.63 0.68 6.77
C TRP A 45 -5.22 -0.74 6.66
N THR A 46 -6.30 -1.01 7.41
CA THR A 46 -7.11 -2.22 7.24
C THR A 46 -8.50 -1.81 6.80
N LEU A 47 -8.92 -2.32 5.65
CA LEU A 47 -10.17 -1.93 5.00
C LEU A 47 -11.06 -3.17 4.82
N PRO A 48 -12.37 -3.06 5.12
CA PRO A 48 -13.30 -4.13 4.81
C PRO A 48 -13.51 -4.23 3.30
N TRP A 49 -13.53 -5.46 2.80
CA TRP A 49 -13.80 -5.79 1.41
C TRP A 49 -15.07 -6.65 1.32
N PRO A 50 -16.20 -6.10 0.85
CA PRO A 50 -17.42 -6.87 0.70
C PRO A 50 -17.24 -7.97 -0.34
N MET A 51 -17.51 -9.20 0.04
CA MET A 51 -17.52 -10.40 -0.82
C MET A 51 -18.96 -10.92 -0.95
N ASP A 52 -19.20 -11.81 -1.91
CA ASP A 52 -20.55 -12.35 -2.14
C ASP A 52 -21.03 -13.25 -0.97
N ASP A 53 -20.11 -13.85 -0.22
CA ASP A 53 -20.34 -14.78 0.88
C ASP A 53 -19.98 -14.20 2.28
N GLY A 54 -19.54 -12.95 2.36
CA GLY A 54 -18.91 -12.43 3.58
C GLY A 54 -18.29 -11.05 3.45
N ASN A 55 -17.43 -10.74 4.42
CA ASN A 55 -16.55 -9.57 4.36
C ASN A 55 -15.10 -10.07 4.41
N GLY A 56 -14.28 -9.72 3.44
CA GLY A 56 -12.84 -9.78 3.57
C GLY A 56 -12.29 -8.62 4.39
N LEU A 57 -11.08 -8.77 4.93
CA LEU A 57 -10.26 -7.66 5.40
C LEU A 57 -9.02 -7.59 4.53
N VAL A 58 -8.68 -6.38 4.09
CA VAL A 58 -7.45 -6.11 3.34
C VAL A 58 -6.63 -5.12 4.14
N ARG A 59 -5.49 -5.59 4.64
CA ARG A 59 -4.43 -4.74 5.17
C ARG A 59 -3.55 -4.33 3.99
N VAL A 60 -3.31 -3.04 3.86
CA VAL A 60 -2.32 -2.52 2.93
C VAL A 60 -1.33 -1.65 3.69
N THR A 61 -0.05 -1.87 3.44
CA THR A 61 1.08 -1.23 4.10
C THR A 61 1.94 -0.57 3.05
N VAL A 62 2.19 0.73 3.18
CA VAL A 62 2.95 1.53 2.23
C VAL A 62 4.18 2.08 2.92
N PHE A 63 5.36 1.87 2.35
CA PHE A 63 6.59 2.44 2.87
C PHE A 63 7.53 2.88 1.77
N THR A 64 8.43 3.79 2.14
CA THR A 64 9.46 4.28 1.23
C THR A 64 10.66 3.35 1.24
N GLU A 65 11.06 2.85 0.08
CA GLU A 65 12.28 2.09 -0.11
C GLU A 65 13.39 2.98 -0.68
N ILE A 66 14.59 2.90 -0.10
CA ILE A 66 15.79 3.51 -0.67
C ILE A 66 16.48 2.43 -1.49
N VAL A 67 16.42 2.52 -2.82
CA VAL A 67 17.07 1.57 -3.73
C VAL A 67 18.40 2.15 -4.21
N PRO A 68 19.47 1.34 -4.36
CA PRO A 68 20.73 1.81 -4.93
C PRO A 68 20.53 2.50 -6.30
N PRO A 69 21.35 3.49 -6.64
CA PRO A 69 21.34 4.11 -7.98
C PRO A 69 21.41 3.05 -9.10
N PRO A 70 20.71 3.24 -10.25
CA PRO A 70 20.08 4.48 -10.73
C PRO A 70 18.62 4.70 -10.29
N HIS A 71 18.01 3.74 -9.58
CA HIS A 71 16.54 3.68 -9.43
C HIS A 71 15.95 4.62 -8.39
N GLY A 72 16.79 5.27 -7.58
CA GLY A 72 16.37 6.25 -6.58
C GLY A 72 15.44 5.71 -5.50
N ARG A 73 14.62 6.60 -4.93
CA ARG A 73 13.56 6.30 -3.96
C ARG A 73 12.42 5.54 -4.66
N ARG A 74 11.91 4.47 -4.07
CA ARG A 74 10.66 3.79 -4.46
C ARG A 74 9.64 3.84 -3.33
N VAL A 75 8.40 3.52 -3.65
CA VAL A 75 7.37 3.26 -2.64
C VAL A 75 6.95 1.80 -2.79
N ARG A 76 7.08 0.99 -1.73
CA ARG A 76 6.55 -0.37 -1.70
C ARG A 76 5.15 -0.35 -1.12
N VAL A 77 4.27 -1.14 -1.71
CA VAL A 77 2.93 -1.45 -1.24
C VAL A 77 2.90 -2.94 -0.94
N VAL A 78 2.59 -3.31 0.29
CA VAL A 78 2.43 -4.68 0.76
C VAL A 78 0.96 -4.91 1.11
N VAL A 79 0.41 -6.02 0.66
CA VAL A 79 -1.01 -6.36 0.79
C VAL A 79 -1.13 -7.66 1.56
N ALA A 80 -2.05 -7.71 2.51
CA ALA A 80 -2.48 -8.92 3.20
C ALA A 80 -4.01 -8.96 3.17
N ALA A 81 -4.61 -9.98 2.57
CA ALA A 81 -6.05 -10.14 2.51
C ALA A 81 -6.47 -11.41 3.26
N VAL A 82 -7.60 -11.38 3.94
CA VAL A 82 -8.21 -12.55 4.59
C VAL A 82 -9.72 -12.51 4.47
N ALA A 83 -10.33 -13.65 4.16
CA ALA A 83 -11.78 -13.82 4.22
C ALA A 83 -12.25 -13.92 5.68
N ARG A 84 -13.25 -13.11 6.09
CA ARG A 84 -13.92 -13.24 7.39
C ARG A 84 -15.39 -13.61 7.16
N GLY A 85 -15.89 -14.53 8.00
CA GLY A 85 -17.30 -14.90 7.98
C GLY A 85 -18.21 -13.74 8.38
N PHE A 86 -19.43 -13.70 7.85
CA PHE A 86 -20.44 -12.64 8.03
C PHE A 86 -20.77 -12.27 9.50
N LEU A 87 -20.45 -13.15 10.46
CA LEU A 87 -20.81 -13.05 11.88
C LEU A 87 -19.63 -12.74 12.81
N GLU A 88 -18.39 -12.74 12.32
CA GLU A 88 -17.24 -12.25 13.10
C GLU A 88 -17.25 -10.72 13.02
N ASP A 89 -17.29 -10.03 14.16
CA ASP A 89 -17.34 -8.56 14.30
C ASP A 89 -16.71 -7.82 13.11
N GLY A 90 -17.56 -7.54 12.11
CA GLY A 90 -17.14 -7.37 10.73
C GLY A 90 -16.40 -6.06 10.54
N GLY A 91 -15.07 -6.15 10.49
CA GLY A 91 -14.16 -5.18 9.90
C GLY A 91 -14.45 -3.73 10.24
N ARG A 92 -14.10 -3.31 11.45
CA ARG A 92 -14.04 -1.88 11.76
C ARG A 92 -13.05 -1.23 10.80
N LEU A 93 -13.51 -0.26 10.02
CA LEU A 93 -12.62 0.65 9.28
C LEU A 93 -11.62 1.23 10.28
N THR A 94 -10.35 0.84 10.15
CA THR A 94 -9.29 1.41 10.97
C THR A 94 -8.78 2.67 10.28
N LEU A 95 -8.58 3.74 11.05
CA LEU A 95 -7.91 4.91 10.53
C LEU A 95 -6.47 4.54 10.13
N PRO A 96 -5.93 5.14 9.05
CA PRO A 96 -4.55 4.89 8.65
C PRO A 96 -3.58 5.20 9.80
N ARG A 97 -2.64 4.29 10.03
CA ARG A 97 -1.60 4.41 11.06
C ARG A 97 -0.27 4.72 10.40
N TYR A 98 0.39 5.77 10.84
CA TYR A 98 1.71 6.18 10.33
C TYR A 98 2.80 5.96 11.38
N TRP A 99 3.94 5.43 10.93
CA TRP A 99 5.14 5.26 11.73
C TRP A 99 6.34 5.90 11.03
N PRO A 100 7.07 6.81 11.70
CA PRO A 100 8.17 7.58 11.10
C PRO A 100 9.51 6.82 10.98
N THR A 101 9.59 5.56 11.41
CA THR A 101 10.84 4.81 11.54
C THR A 101 10.71 3.36 11.07
N ASP A 102 11.81 2.81 10.57
CA ASP A 102 12.03 1.38 10.28
C ASP A 102 12.74 0.73 11.49
N PRO A 103 12.29 -0.42 12.02
CA PRO A 103 11.23 -1.29 11.51
C PRO A 103 9.81 -0.77 11.76
N PRO A 104 8.86 -1.06 10.86
CA PRO A 104 7.44 -0.89 11.18
C PRO A 104 7.07 -1.76 12.38
N PRO A 105 6.07 -1.34 13.19
CA PRO A 105 5.59 -2.16 14.28
C PRO A 105 4.94 -3.44 13.77
N THR A 106 4.81 -4.41 14.67
CA THR A 106 4.19 -5.71 14.38
C THR A 106 2.81 -5.50 13.75
N PRO A 107 2.49 -6.21 12.65
CA PRO A 107 1.23 -6.05 11.96
C PRO A 107 0.05 -6.23 12.92
N THR A 108 -1.01 -5.46 12.71
CA THR A 108 -2.23 -5.61 13.51
C THR A 108 -2.75 -7.06 13.44
N PRO A 109 -3.21 -7.64 14.58
CA PRO A 109 -3.59 -9.06 14.67
C PRO A 109 -4.81 -9.44 13.80
N GLU A 110 -5.50 -8.45 13.25
CA GLU A 110 -6.71 -8.61 12.43
C GLU A 110 -6.48 -9.42 11.14
N VAL A 111 -5.28 -9.35 10.56
CA VAL A 111 -4.87 -10.12 9.35
C VAL A 111 -3.58 -10.88 9.65
N SER A 112 -3.60 -11.70 10.70
CA SER A 112 -2.43 -12.44 11.20
C SER A 112 -2.05 -13.65 10.33
N THR A 113 -2.96 -14.13 9.48
CA THR A 113 -2.68 -15.19 8.50
C THR A 113 -3.44 -14.87 7.22
N PRO A 114 -2.79 -14.21 6.24
CA PRO A 114 -3.43 -13.87 4.98
C PRO A 114 -3.78 -15.13 4.17
N ASP A 115 -4.90 -15.06 3.46
CA ASP A 115 -5.24 -16.01 2.41
C ASP A 115 -4.35 -15.71 1.20
N ARG A 116 -3.54 -16.70 0.79
CA ARG A 116 -2.51 -16.51 -0.24
C ARG A 116 -3.10 -16.18 -1.61
N GLU A 117 -4.13 -16.90 -2.04
CA GLU A 117 -4.72 -16.71 -3.38
C GLU A 117 -5.41 -15.35 -3.45
N LEU A 118 -6.16 -15.02 -2.40
CA LEU A 118 -6.85 -13.75 -2.26
C LEU A 118 -5.88 -12.57 -2.23
N THR A 119 -4.81 -12.71 -1.44
CA THR A 119 -3.76 -11.70 -1.28
C THR A 119 -3.02 -11.46 -2.59
N TRP A 120 -2.64 -12.52 -3.29
CA TRP A 120 -1.94 -12.40 -4.57
C TRP A 120 -2.81 -11.74 -5.64
N SER A 121 -4.07 -12.18 -5.76
CA SER A 121 -5.03 -11.59 -6.71
C SER A 121 -5.21 -10.09 -6.46
N MET A 122 -5.35 -9.71 -5.19
CA MET A 122 -5.47 -8.32 -4.77
C MET A 122 -4.21 -7.49 -5.10
N ALA A 123 -3.03 -7.98 -4.71
CA ALA A 123 -1.77 -7.29 -4.99
C ALA A 123 -1.52 -7.13 -6.49
N ALA A 124 -1.81 -8.17 -7.29
CA ALA A 124 -1.69 -8.11 -8.74
C ALA A 124 -2.66 -7.11 -9.37
N HIS A 125 -3.89 -7.02 -8.86
CA HIS A 125 -4.86 -6.01 -9.31
C HIS A 125 -4.34 -4.61 -9.02
N LEU A 126 -3.94 -4.33 -7.77
CA LEU A 126 -3.47 -3.01 -7.35
C LEU A 126 -2.19 -2.58 -8.06
N CYS A 127 -1.27 -3.52 -8.28
CA CYS A 127 -0.07 -3.27 -9.07
C CYS A 127 -0.41 -2.76 -10.47
N ARG A 128 -1.40 -3.36 -11.15
CA ARG A 128 -1.83 -2.89 -12.48
C ARG A 128 -2.52 -1.53 -12.41
N THR A 129 -3.44 -1.35 -11.47
CA THR A 129 -4.31 -0.15 -11.44
C THR A 129 -3.59 1.09 -10.91
N LEU A 130 -2.56 0.92 -10.09
CA LEU A 130 -1.77 2.01 -9.49
C LEU A 130 -0.46 2.27 -10.25
N ASP A 131 -0.30 1.75 -11.46
CA ASP A 131 0.92 1.93 -12.26
C ASP A 131 2.19 1.39 -11.54
N GLY A 132 2.02 0.31 -10.78
CA GLY A 132 3.09 -0.41 -10.10
C GLY A 132 3.99 -1.18 -11.06
N LEU A 133 5.17 -1.57 -10.56
CA LEU A 133 6.18 -2.32 -11.30
C LEU A 133 5.91 -3.83 -11.20
N PRO A 134 5.43 -4.50 -12.28
CA PRO A 134 5.08 -5.92 -12.22
C PRO A 134 6.28 -6.80 -11.88
N GLU A 135 7.50 -6.39 -12.25
CA GLU A 135 8.74 -7.12 -11.95
C GLU A 135 9.09 -7.14 -10.46
N THR A 136 8.44 -6.29 -9.66
CA THR A 136 8.63 -6.22 -8.20
C THR A 136 7.50 -6.90 -7.42
N LEU A 137 6.50 -7.46 -8.11
CA LEU A 137 5.41 -8.18 -7.48
C LEU A 137 5.92 -9.52 -6.94
N THR A 138 6.07 -9.61 -5.61
CA THR A 138 6.64 -10.78 -4.93
C THR A 138 5.84 -11.13 -3.70
N GLU A 139 5.84 -12.42 -3.34
CA GLU A 139 5.30 -12.91 -2.07
C GLU A 139 6.30 -12.67 -0.95
N GLU A 140 5.80 -12.20 0.19
CA GLU A 140 6.57 -11.99 1.42
C GLU A 140 6.59 -13.27 2.27
N PRO A 141 7.58 -13.47 3.16
CA PRO A 141 7.70 -14.70 3.96
C PRO A 141 6.49 -15.06 4.81
N THR A 142 5.66 -14.08 5.16
CA THR A 142 4.48 -14.21 6.03
C THR A 142 3.16 -14.33 5.23
N GLY A 143 3.22 -14.47 3.91
CA GLY A 143 2.08 -14.71 3.02
C GLY A 143 1.44 -13.44 2.45
N GLU A 144 1.96 -12.26 2.79
CA GLU A 144 1.64 -11.02 2.09
C GLU A 144 2.18 -11.02 0.65
N ALA A 145 1.66 -10.10 -0.17
CA ALA A 145 2.22 -9.84 -1.50
C ALA A 145 2.55 -8.35 -1.63
N GLY A 146 3.78 -8.07 -2.06
CA GLY A 146 4.32 -6.72 -2.19
C GLY A 146 4.65 -6.35 -3.62
N PHE A 147 4.50 -5.07 -3.98
CA PHE A 147 4.99 -4.50 -5.23
C PHE A 147 5.50 -3.07 -5.00
N SER A 148 6.39 -2.59 -5.85
CA SER A 148 6.92 -1.23 -5.79
C SER A 148 6.33 -0.33 -6.87
N LEU A 149 6.30 0.96 -6.61
CA LEU A 149 6.02 2.03 -7.56
C LEU A 149 7.27 2.91 -7.72
N ARG A 150 7.46 3.44 -8.93
CA ARG A 150 8.48 4.48 -9.17
C ARG A 150 7.88 5.85 -8.87
N PRO A 151 8.70 6.81 -8.44
CA PRO A 151 8.34 8.22 -8.54
C PRO A 151 7.98 8.55 -9.99
N PRO A 152 7.00 9.43 -10.24
CA PRO A 152 6.68 9.85 -11.60
C PRO A 152 7.94 10.40 -12.30
N GLU A 153 8.18 9.92 -13.53
CA GLU A 153 9.20 10.48 -14.41
C GLU A 153 8.69 11.83 -14.92
N THR A 154 9.25 12.94 -14.43
CA THR A 154 9.01 14.23 -15.08
C THR A 154 9.90 14.30 -16.33
N PRO A 155 9.36 14.66 -17.52
CA PRO A 155 10.21 15.00 -18.65
C PRO A 155 11.17 16.13 -18.25
N LEU A 156 12.46 15.94 -18.56
CA LEU A 156 13.52 16.93 -18.35
C LEU A 156 13.27 18.23 -19.13
#